data_AF-A0A1S3HCW9-F1
#
_entry.id   AF-A0A1S3HCW9-F1
#
_cell.length_a   1.000
_cell.length_b   1.000
_cell.length_c   1.000
_cell.angle_alpha   90.00
_cell.angle_beta   90.00
_cell.angle_gamma   90.00
#
_symmetry.space_group_name_H-M   'P 1'
#
loop_
_entity.id
_entity.type
_entity.pdbx_description
1 polymer ?
#
loop_
_entity_poly.entity_id
_entity_poly.type
_entity_poly.pdbx_seq_one_letter_code
_entity_poly.pdbx_strand_id
1 'polypeptide(L)'
;MQGQMPVAIFLCLIAVWGTSEAVTGIFDCDSNNYQYNSCCTGVRGISASVMKKRSVSDCNMGNSFALYGCNLWVNHGCRARFYVNFDCQNMRTTSATCSSHGYTYATCPISGVVTSMYVTTKHSVSSCEYNKSFGFLGNNIWVDKGCRATFTVHYCADPKCC
;
A
#
# COMPACT_ATOMS: atom_id res chain seq x y z
N MET A 1 -67.48 -21.87 -2.07
CA MET A 1 -66.23 -22.24 -2.76
C MET A 1 -65.67 -20.99 -3.41
N GLN A 2 -64.61 -20.41 -2.82
CA GLN A 2 -63.55 -19.67 -3.51
C GLN A 2 -62.60 -19.17 -2.41
N GLY A 3 -61.51 -19.92 -2.23
CA GLY A 3 -60.46 -19.62 -1.27
C GLY A 3 -59.57 -18.50 -1.79
N GLN A 4 -59.32 -17.53 -0.92
CA GLN A 4 -58.40 -16.43 -1.17
C GLN A 4 -56.99 -16.92 -0.81
N MET A 5 -56.13 -17.12 -1.82
CA MET A 5 -54.75 -17.52 -1.61
C MET A 5 -53.93 -16.32 -1.13
N PRO A 6 -53.16 -16.41 -0.03
CA PRO A 6 -52.20 -15.36 0.31
C PRO A 6 -51.02 -15.44 -0.65
N VAL A 7 -50.77 -14.35 -1.38
CA VAL A 7 -49.54 -14.17 -2.16
C VAL A 7 -48.41 -13.93 -1.17
N ALA A 8 -47.60 -14.96 -0.92
CA ALA A 8 -46.36 -14.82 -0.16
C ALA A 8 -45.31 -14.13 -1.04
N ILE A 9 -45.12 -12.82 -0.84
CA ILE A 9 -43.97 -12.09 -1.38
C ILE A 9 -42.74 -12.56 -0.61
N PHE A 10 -41.99 -13.49 -1.17
CA PHE A 10 -40.63 -13.81 -0.72
C PHE A 10 -39.74 -12.61 -1.06
N LEU A 11 -39.61 -11.68 -0.12
CA LEU A 11 -38.51 -10.72 -0.09
C LEU A 11 -37.23 -11.54 0.05
N CYS A 12 -36.60 -11.85 -1.07
CA CYS A 12 -35.23 -12.35 -1.08
C CYS A 12 -34.37 -11.22 -0.50
N LEU A 13 -34.06 -11.32 0.79
CA LEU A 13 -33.02 -10.51 1.43
C LEU A 13 -31.71 -10.94 0.77
N ILE A 14 -31.40 -10.34 -0.38
CA ILE A 14 -30.07 -10.39 -0.95
C ILE A 14 -29.22 -9.64 0.08
N ALA A 15 -28.60 -10.37 1.00
CA ALA A 15 -27.54 -9.83 1.80
C ALA A 15 -26.51 -9.32 0.80
N VAL A 16 -26.41 -8.00 0.65
CA VAL A 16 -25.32 -7.39 -0.09
C VAL A 16 -24.10 -7.66 0.78
N TRP A 17 -23.39 -8.74 0.47
CA TRP A 17 -22.08 -9.01 1.05
C TRP A 17 -21.20 -7.86 0.55
N GLY A 18 -21.01 -6.84 1.39
CA GLY A 18 -20.08 -5.77 1.11
C GLY A 18 -18.70 -6.40 0.94
N THR A 19 -18.19 -6.42 -0.28
CA THR A 19 -16.81 -6.81 -0.53
C THR A 19 -15.95 -5.69 0.04
N SER A 20 -15.28 -5.90 1.18
CA SER A 20 -14.25 -4.98 1.61
C SER A 20 -13.17 -4.97 0.53
N GLU A 21 -13.00 -3.83 -0.13
CA GLU A 21 -11.92 -3.67 -1.10
C GLU A 21 -10.61 -3.66 -0.32
N ALA A 22 -9.78 -4.68 -0.54
CA ALA A 22 -8.46 -4.72 0.05
C ALA A 22 -7.66 -3.52 -0.43
N VAL A 23 -7.05 -2.79 0.50
CA VAL A 23 -6.17 -1.66 0.16
C VAL A 23 -4.75 -2.14 -0.01
N THR A 24 -4.02 -1.57 -0.97
CA THR A 24 -2.66 -2.01 -1.28
C THR A 24 -1.62 -0.96 -0.85
N GLY A 25 -0.59 -1.40 -0.14
CA GLY A 25 0.63 -0.62 0.10
C GLY A 25 1.82 -1.18 -0.67
N ILE A 26 2.89 -0.39 -0.78
CA ILE A 26 4.08 -0.74 -1.54
C ILE A 26 5.29 -0.80 -0.60
N PHE A 27 6.06 -1.89 -0.66
CA PHE A 27 7.19 -2.13 0.25
C PHE A 27 8.41 -2.61 -0.52
N ASP A 28 9.59 -2.18 -0.10
CA ASP A 28 10.85 -2.75 -0.55
C ASP A 28 11.37 -3.71 0.52
N CYS A 29 11.74 -4.92 0.11
CA CYS A 29 12.34 -5.90 1.01
C CYS A 29 13.39 -6.71 0.27
N ASP A 30 14.59 -6.82 0.87
CA ASP A 30 15.78 -7.31 0.19
C ASP A 30 16.50 -8.40 0.97
N SER A 31 16.71 -9.56 0.34
CA SER A 31 17.61 -10.61 0.81
C SER A 31 19.00 -10.33 0.24
N ASN A 32 19.90 -9.85 1.10
CA ASN A 32 21.31 -9.63 0.76
C ASN A 32 22.15 -10.84 1.19
N ASN A 33 23.21 -11.15 0.44
CA ASN A 33 24.09 -12.29 0.70
C ASN A 33 23.35 -13.63 0.84
N TYR A 34 22.21 -13.78 0.15
CA TYR A 34 21.33 -14.95 0.24
C TYR A 34 20.77 -15.26 1.63
N GLN A 35 20.76 -14.27 2.53
CA GLN A 35 20.28 -14.45 3.90
C GLN A 35 18.80 -14.09 4.02
N TYR A 36 18.12 -14.75 4.97
CA TYR A 36 16.77 -14.40 5.37
C TYR A 36 16.73 -12.95 5.89
N ASN A 37 15.75 -12.19 5.44
CA ASN A 37 15.46 -10.86 5.94
C ASN A 37 13.95 -10.69 6.15
N SER A 38 13.59 -9.90 7.16
CA SER A 38 12.22 -9.64 7.57
C SER A 38 11.97 -8.13 7.53
N CYS A 39 10.96 -7.73 6.79
CA CYS A 39 10.56 -6.33 6.62
C CYS A 39 9.14 -6.16 7.16
N CYS A 40 9.00 -5.24 8.10
CA CYS A 40 7.69 -4.98 8.66
C CYS A 40 6.83 -4.12 7.73
N THR A 41 5.57 -4.54 7.55
CA THR A 41 4.57 -3.84 6.74
C THR A 41 3.75 -2.81 7.53
N GLY A 42 4.03 -2.63 8.83
CA GLY A 42 3.37 -1.69 9.73
C GLY A 42 1.99 -2.18 10.21
N VAL A 43 1.13 -2.62 9.29
CA VAL A 43 -0.19 -3.18 9.61
C VAL A 43 -0.30 -4.62 9.08
N ARG A 44 -1.31 -5.36 9.56
CA ARG A 44 -1.51 -6.77 9.23
C ARG A 44 -1.95 -6.93 7.77
N GLY A 45 -1.11 -7.54 6.95
CA GLY A 45 -1.42 -7.83 5.56
C GLY A 45 -2.11 -9.17 5.34
N ILE A 46 -2.82 -9.27 4.22
CA ILE A 46 -3.56 -10.45 3.75
C ILE A 46 -2.70 -11.24 2.76
N SER A 47 -2.07 -10.54 1.81
CA SER A 47 -1.28 -11.15 0.75
C SER A 47 -0.18 -10.20 0.26
N ALA A 48 0.87 -10.76 -0.31
CA ALA A 48 1.95 -10.01 -0.96
C ALA A 48 2.23 -10.57 -2.35
N SER A 49 2.55 -9.70 -3.29
CA SER A 49 2.97 -10.07 -4.65
C SER A 49 4.12 -9.18 -5.11
N VAL A 50 4.93 -9.69 -6.04
CA VAL A 50 6.07 -8.95 -6.59
C VAL A 50 5.55 -7.85 -7.53
N MET A 51 5.82 -6.58 -7.19
CA MET A 51 5.58 -5.43 -8.08
C MET A 51 6.73 -5.28 -9.08
N LYS A 52 7.97 -5.31 -8.60
CA LYS A 52 9.16 -5.13 -9.43
C LYS A 52 10.33 -5.92 -8.87
N LYS A 53 10.84 -6.88 -9.63
CA LYS A 53 12.06 -7.62 -9.29
C LYS A 53 13.27 -6.68 -9.35
N ARG A 54 14.16 -6.76 -8.36
CA ARG A 54 15.42 -6.00 -8.22
C ARG A 54 16.65 -6.92 -8.07
N SER A 55 16.46 -8.25 -8.08
CA SER A 55 17.49 -9.28 -8.09
C SER A 55 17.54 -10.05 -9.41
N VAL A 56 18.69 -10.68 -9.69
CA VAL A 56 18.79 -11.76 -10.67
C VAL A 56 18.02 -12.98 -10.16
N SER A 57 18.28 -13.38 -8.89
CA SER A 57 17.53 -14.44 -8.19
C SER A 57 16.03 -14.23 -8.25
N ASP A 58 15.29 -15.32 -8.34
CA ASP A 58 13.84 -15.28 -8.44
C ASP A 58 13.15 -15.03 -7.10
N CYS A 59 12.00 -14.39 -7.20
CA CYS A 59 11.11 -14.07 -6.11
C CYS A 59 9.83 -14.90 -6.29
N ASN A 60 9.80 -16.08 -5.68
CA ASN A 60 8.73 -17.06 -5.77
C ASN A 60 8.04 -17.16 -4.41
N MET A 61 6.71 -17.02 -4.40
CA MET A 61 5.90 -17.03 -3.18
C MET A 61 6.05 -18.38 -2.47
N GLY A 62 6.27 -18.35 -1.14
CA GLY A 62 6.49 -19.52 -0.30
C GLY A 62 7.91 -20.10 -0.33
N ASN A 63 8.74 -19.73 -1.32
CA ASN A 63 10.12 -20.21 -1.42
C ASN A 63 11.15 -19.12 -1.08
N SER A 64 11.05 -17.96 -1.72
CA SER A 64 12.00 -16.85 -1.56
C SER A 64 11.36 -15.57 -1.07
N PHE A 65 10.04 -15.53 -0.94
CA PHE A 65 9.32 -14.56 -0.11
C PHE A 65 7.99 -15.12 0.38
N ALA A 66 7.49 -14.66 1.53
CA ALA A 66 6.08 -14.79 1.90
C ALA A 66 5.68 -13.71 2.91
N LEU A 67 4.38 -13.63 3.21
CA LEU A 67 3.82 -12.69 4.16
C LEU A 67 3.13 -13.44 5.30
N TYR A 68 3.49 -13.10 6.54
CA TYR A 68 2.83 -13.61 7.74
C TYR A 68 2.48 -12.46 8.68
N GLY A 69 1.20 -12.14 8.78
CA GLY A 69 0.75 -10.99 9.59
C GLY A 69 1.31 -9.68 9.05
N CYS A 70 2.22 -9.05 9.79
CA CYS A 70 2.93 -7.83 9.35
C CYS A 70 4.36 -8.09 8.88
N ASN A 71 4.80 -9.35 8.86
CA ASN A 71 6.16 -9.71 8.49
C ASN A 71 6.18 -10.17 7.03
N LEU A 72 6.64 -9.29 6.13
CA LEU A 72 7.05 -9.64 4.79
C LEU A 72 8.51 -10.10 4.86
N TRP A 73 8.76 -11.38 4.64
CA TRP A 73 10.12 -11.90 4.61
C TRP A 73 10.55 -12.25 3.20
N VAL A 74 11.86 -12.17 2.97
CA VAL A 74 12.54 -12.54 1.74
C VAL A 74 13.78 -13.37 2.05
N ASN A 75 14.14 -14.29 1.16
CA ASN A 75 15.31 -15.14 1.30
C ASN A 75 15.88 -15.53 -0.08
N HIS A 76 16.96 -16.31 -0.11
CA HIS A 76 17.57 -16.87 -1.33
C HIS A 76 17.97 -15.80 -2.36
N GLY A 77 18.29 -14.59 -1.89
CA GLY A 77 18.70 -13.47 -2.74
C GLY A 77 17.55 -12.75 -3.45
N CYS A 78 16.29 -13.07 -3.12
CA CYS A 78 15.13 -12.32 -3.61
C CYS A 78 15.18 -10.88 -3.10
N ARG A 79 15.24 -9.94 -4.04
CA ARG A 79 15.21 -8.49 -3.79
C ARG A 79 14.15 -7.91 -4.70
N ALA A 80 13.15 -7.27 -4.13
CA ALA A 80 12.04 -6.75 -4.91
C ALA A 80 11.31 -5.61 -4.20
N ARG A 81 10.50 -4.94 -5.01
CA ARG A 81 9.37 -4.16 -4.54
C ARG A 81 8.12 -5.03 -4.57
N PHE A 82 7.30 -4.94 -3.54
CA PHE A 82 6.12 -5.76 -3.33
C PHE A 82 4.87 -4.89 -3.22
N TYR A 83 3.78 -5.38 -3.79
CA TYR A 83 2.44 -5.00 -3.37
C TYR A 83 2.07 -5.83 -2.15
N VAL A 84 1.52 -5.18 -1.13
CA VAL A 84 0.96 -5.86 0.05
C VAL A 84 -0.47 -5.39 0.21
N ASN A 85 -1.41 -6.34 0.22
CA ASN A 85 -2.83 -6.06 0.43
C ASN A 85 -3.17 -6.16 1.91
N PHE A 86 -4.02 -5.26 2.39
CA PHE A 86 -4.42 -5.15 3.79
C PHE A 86 -5.93 -5.12 3.90
N ASP A 87 -6.44 -5.69 5.00
CA ASP A 87 -7.85 -5.56 5.40
C ASP A 87 -7.99 -4.35 6.33
N CYS A 88 -7.78 -3.15 5.77
CA CYS A 88 -7.70 -1.94 6.57
C CYS A 88 -9.07 -1.46 7.04
N GLN A 89 -9.25 -1.33 8.35
CA GLN A 89 -10.52 -0.88 8.93
C GLN A 89 -10.55 0.63 9.23
N ASN A 90 -9.39 1.25 9.46
CA ASN A 90 -9.24 2.66 9.79
C ASN A 90 -8.51 3.40 8.66
N MET A 91 -9.19 3.56 7.53
CA MET A 91 -8.71 4.39 6.42
C MET A 91 -8.80 5.88 6.78
N ARG A 92 -7.70 6.60 6.58
CA ARG A 92 -7.62 8.04 6.83
C ARG A 92 -7.08 8.79 5.62
N THR A 93 -7.43 10.07 5.58
CA THR A 93 -6.92 11.02 4.59
C THR A 93 -6.21 12.15 5.32
N THR A 94 -5.04 12.54 4.85
CA THR A 94 -4.31 13.70 5.37
C THR A 94 -3.78 14.57 4.24
N SER A 95 -3.54 15.84 4.54
CA SER A 95 -2.80 16.75 3.68
C SER A 95 -1.35 16.82 4.19
N ALA A 96 -0.40 16.56 3.30
CA ALA A 96 1.03 16.57 3.64
C ALA A 96 1.79 17.43 2.64
N THR A 97 2.57 18.40 3.13
CA THR A 97 3.48 19.20 2.30
C THR A 97 4.86 18.57 2.32
N CYS A 98 5.40 18.26 1.14
CA CYS A 98 6.73 17.67 1.00
C CYS A 98 7.50 18.35 -0.14
N SER A 99 8.79 18.61 0.10
CA SER A 99 9.59 19.50 -0.75
C SER A 99 10.98 18.94 -1.05
N SER A 100 11.31 18.79 -2.33
CA SER A 100 12.67 18.56 -2.81
C SER A 100 13.38 19.91 -2.97
N HIS A 101 14.34 20.18 -2.07
CA HIS A 101 15.22 21.35 -2.14
C HIS A 101 16.51 20.98 -2.87
N GLY A 102 17.08 21.89 -3.65
CA GLY A 102 18.35 21.62 -4.37
C GLY A 102 18.32 20.43 -5.34
N TYR A 103 17.13 20.02 -5.80
CA TYR A 103 16.94 18.82 -6.64
C TYR A 103 17.34 17.49 -5.97
N THR A 104 17.37 17.44 -4.63
CA THR A 104 17.71 16.21 -3.89
C THR A 104 16.48 15.44 -3.46
N TYR A 105 16.64 14.13 -3.30
CA TYR A 105 15.62 13.25 -2.73
C TYR A 105 15.29 13.65 -1.29
N ALA A 106 14.00 13.68 -0.96
CA ALA A 106 13.50 13.94 0.38
C ALA A 106 12.31 13.03 0.69
N THR A 107 12.16 12.68 1.97
CA THR A 107 11.07 11.84 2.47
C THR A 107 10.27 12.58 3.53
N CYS A 108 8.96 12.42 3.51
CA CYS A 108 8.06 12.93 4.54
C CYS A 108 7.26 11.75 5.13
N PRO A 109 7.38 11.47 6.43
CA PRO A 109 6.69 10.35 7.06
C PRO A 109 5.19 10.64 7.25
N ILE A 110 4.39 9.59 7.16
CA ILE A 110 2.95 9.55 7.44
C ILE A 110 2.73 8.59 8.62
N SER A 111 1.67 8.84 9.39
CA SER A 111 1.37 8.08 10.61
C SER A 111 0.95 6.62 10.37
N GLY A 112 0.75 6.21 9.11
CA GLY A 112 0.36 4.85 8.74
C GLY A 112 0.74 4.48 7.31
N VAL A 113 0.29 3.32 6.83
CA VAL A 113 0.70 2.75 5.54
C VAL A 113 0.00 3.48 4.40
N VAL A 114 0.77 4.16 3.55
CA VAL A 114 0.24 4.90 2.41
C VAL A 114 -0.27 3.94 1.35
N THR A 115 -1.50 4.17 0.89
CA THR A 115 -2.17 3.35 -0.13
C THR A 115 -2.31 4.11 -1.45
N SER A 116 -2.48 5.43 -1.38
CA SER A 116 -2.47 6.30 -2.55
C SER A 116 -2.16 7.74 -2.17
N MET A 117 -1.70 8.52 -3.15
CA MET A 117 -1.49 9.95 -3.00
C MET A 117 -1.63 10.67 -4.35
N TYR A 118 -2.02 11.93 -4.32
CA TYR A 118 -2.04 12.80 -5.50
C TYR A 118 -1.67 14.23 -5.13
N VAL A 119 -1.24 15.00 -6.13
CA VAL A 119 -0.87 16.41 -5.96
C VAL A 119 -2.14 17.23 -5.78
N THR A 120 -2.24 17.94 -4.67
CA THR A 120 -3.35 18.87 -4.39
C THR A 120 -2.97 20.27 -4.87
N THR A 121 -1.80 20.73 -4.47
CA THR A 121 -1.28 22.05 -4.85
C THR A 121 0.20 21.95 -5.16
N LYS A 122 0.61 22.38 -6.36
CA LYS A 122 2.02 22.42 -6.76
C LYS A 122 2.67 23.73 -6.31
N HIS A 123 3.84 23.63 -5.68
CA HIS A 123 4.64 24.76 -5.18
C HIS A 123 5.95 24.98 -5.97
N SER A 124 6.34 24.04 -6.83
CA SER A 124 7.54 24.12 -7.67
C SER A 124 7.24 24.50 -9.11
N VAL A 125 8.19 25.15 -9.78
CA VAL A 125 8.23 25.23 -11.25
C VAL A 125 8.47 23.84 -11.85
N SER A 126 9.42 23.07 -11.28
CA SER A 126 9.69 21.67 -11.65
C SER A 126 8.43 20.80 -11.65
N SER A 127 8.40 19.78 -12.51
CA SER A 127 7.27 18.86 -12.63
C SER A 127 7.15 17.94 -11.41
N CYS A 128 5.90 17.69 -11.02
CA CYS A 128 5.54 16.69 -10.03
C CYS A 128 4.77 15.58 -10.75
N GLU A 129 5.47 14.49 -11.05
CA GLU A 129 4.97 13.34 -11.79
C GLU A 129 5.14 12.07 -10.96
N TYR A 130 4.05 11.31 -10.78
CA TYR A 130 4.05 10.09 -9.98
C TYR A 130 5.05 9.07 -10.55
N ASN A 131 5.77 8.37 -9.65
CA ASN A 131 6.86 7.45 -9.97
C ASN A 131 8.07 8.07 -10.71
N LYS A 132 8.11 9.39 -10.92
CA LYS A 132 9.27 10.08 -11.51
C LYS A 132 9.91 11.08 -10.57
N SER A 133 9.10 11.95 -9.97
CA SER A 133 9.55 13.01 -9.06
C SER A 133 8.78 13.03 -7.73
N PHE A 134 7.75 12.20 -7.57
CA PHE A 134 7.19 11.87 -6.26
C PHE A 134 6.60 10.46 -6.24
N GLY A 135 6.37 9.95 -5.04
CA GLY A 135 5.65 8.70 -4.81
C GLY A 135 5.61 8.35 -3.34
N PHE A 136 5.33 7.08 -3.03
CA PHE A 136 5.30 6.59 -1.65
C PHE A 136 5.88 5.19 -1.54
N LEU A 137 6.30 4.84 -0.33
CA LEU A 137 6.81 3.52 0.06
C LEU A 137 6.52 3.31 1.55
N GLY A 138 5.76 2.28 1.88
CA GLY A 138 5.30 2.00 3.24
C GLY A 138 4.58 3.20 3.85
N ASN A 139 5.14 3.75 4.93
CA ASN A 139 4.60 4.93 5.62
C ASN A 139 5.28 6.24 5.21
N ASN A 140 6.07 6.27 4.15
CA ASN A 140 6.78 7.46 3.71
C ASN A 140 6.29 7.88 2.33
N ILE A 141 6.01 9.18 2.18
CA ILE A 141 5.99 9.80 0.85
C ILE A 141 7.40 10.31 0.53
N TRP A 142 7.76 10.33 -0.75
CA TRP A 142 9.02 10.86 -1.21
C TRP A 142 8.81 11.82 -2.37
N VAL A 143 9.73 12.79 -2.46
CA VAL A 143 9.80 13.78 -3.55
C VAL A 143 11.25 13.91 -4.00
N ASP A 144 11.46 14.20 -5.26
CA ASP A 144 12.78 14.31 -5.88
C ASP A 144 12.75 15.29 -7.05
N LYS A 145 13.92 15.61 -7.62
CA LYS A 145 14.07 16.41 -8.86
C LYS A 145 13.41 17.79 -8.76
N GLY A 146 13.37 18.37 -7.56
CA GLY A 146 12.82 19.69 -7.30
C GLY A 146 11.28 19.75 -7.26
N CYS A 147 10.58 18.60 -7.24
CA CYS A 147 9.14 18.58 -6.99
C CYS A 147 8.85 19.06 -5.56
N ARG A 148 7.99 20.08 -5.44
CA ARG A 148 7.51 20.63 -4.17
C ARG A 148 6.00 20.79 -4.28
N ALA A 149 5.26 20.17 -3.40
CA ALA A 149 3.80 20.18 -3.44
C ALA A 149 3.17 19.86 -2.08
N THR A 150 1.90 20.23 -1.96
CA THR A 150 0.99 19.67 -0.97
C THR A 150 0.23 18.51 -1.61
N PHE A 151 0.20 17.38 -0.92
CA PHE A 151 -0.38 16.13 -1.38
C PHE A 151 -1.57 15.75 -0.50
N THR A 152 -2.64 15.25 -1.12
CA THR A 152 -3.65 14.47 -0.40
C THR A 152 -3.17 13.02 -0.37
N VAL A 153 -3.10 12.45 0.82
CA VAL A 153 -2.57 11.12 1.07
C VAL A 153 -3.62 10.27 1.77
N HIS A 154 -3.94 9.13 1.18
CA HIS A 154 -4.76 8.10 1.80
C HIS A 154 -3.85 7.03 2.42
N TYR A 155 -4.12 6.67 3.67
CA TYR A 155 -3.30 5.73 4.40
C TYR A 155 -4.13 4.91 5.39
N CYS A 156 -3.66 3.69 5.65
CA CYS A 156 -4.20 2.83 6.67
C CYS A 156 -3.62 3.20 8.04
N ALA A 157 -4.49 3.53 8.99
CA ALA A 157 -4.14 3.92 10.35
C ALA A 157 -4.53 2.84 11.39
N ASP A 158 -4.62 1.59 10.95
CA ASP A 158 -4.83 0.45 11.85
C ASP A 158 -3.68 0.32 12.87
N PRO A 159 -3.93 -0.34 14.02
CA PRO A 159 -2.91 -0.56 15.02
C PRO A 159 -1.63 -1.15 14.44
N LYS A 160 -0.53 -0.51 14.81
CA LYS A 160 0.81 -0.93 14.40
C LYS A 160 1.11 -2.32 14.93
N CYS A 161 1.53 -3.20 14.03
CA CYS A 161 1.95 -4.57 14.35
C CYS A 161 3.45 -4.65 14.66
N CYS A 162 4.19 -3.64 14.21
CA CYS A 162 5.48 -3.18 14.63
C CYS A 162 5.44 -1.63 14.51
#